data_AF-A0A395VXD6-F1
#
_entry.id   AF-A0A395VXD6-F1
#
_cell.length_a   1.000
_cell.length_b   1.000
_cell.length_c   1.000
_cell.angle_alpha   90.00
_cell.angle_beta   90.00
_cell.angle_gamma   90.00
#
_symmetry.space_group_name_H-M   'P 1'
#
loop_
_entity.id
_entity.type
_entity.pdbx_description
1 polymer ?
#
loop_
_entity_poly.entity_id
_entity_poly.type
_entity_poly.pdbx_seq_one_letter_code
_entity_poly.pdbx_strand_id
1 'polypeptide(L)'
;MGKEIRKIAVINYSLDPGPRYVRQGEDSGEDYYHKVLNHEFYEALISGQVLEVSLDGTSGYASSFLDEAFGNLVYDFSLDKVKSSISIVSEEEPEWKDMIENESFNEWEKRRKDQREPEKTIDHPSWFRYNGSEYLQRIWIQKSK
;
A
#
# COMPACT_ATOMS: atom_id res chain seq x y z
N MET A 1 14.12 23.37 2.19
CA MET A 1 14.59 22.21 1.40
C MET A 1 13.41 21.26 1.28
N GLY A 2 12.98 20.94 0.06
CA GLY A 2 11.96 19.91 -0.16
C GLY A 2 12.53 18.53 0.19
N LYS A 3 11.68 17.60 0.64
CA LYS A 3 12.08 16.20 0.79
C LYS A 3 12.44 15.64 -0.59
N GLU A 4 13.47 14.79 -0.65
CA GLU A 4 13.78 14.04 -1.86
C GLU A 4 12.63 13.08 -2.21
N ILE A 5 12.49 12.77 -3.49
CA ILE A 5 11.40 11.93 -4.01
C ILE A 5 11.98 10.60 -4.49
N ARG A 6 11.44 9.49 -3.97
CA ARG A 6 11.58 8.16 -4.55
C ARG A 6 10.35 7.86 -5.39
N LYS A 7 10.53 7.45 -6.64
CA LYS A 7 9.42 7.22 -7.58
C LYS A 7 9.24 5.75 -7.89
N ILE A 8 8.01 5.27 -7.81
CA ILE A 8 7.57 4.00 -8.38
C ILE A 8 6.31 4.22 -9.22
N ALA A 9 6.06 3.32 -10.17
CA ALA A 9 4.85 3.33 -10.99
C ALA A 9 4.26 1.93 -11.01
N VAL A 10 2.95 1.80 -10.80
CA VAL A 10 2.29 0.48 -10.75
C VAL A 10 2.38 -0.25 -12.09
N ILE A 11 2.45 0.48 -13.21
CA ILE A 11 2.69 -0.10 -14.53
C ILE A 11 4.00 -0.91 -14.63
N ASN A 12 5.02 -0.58 -13.82
CA ASN A 12 6.27 -1.35 -13.77
C ASN A 12 6.12 -2.68 -13.03
N TYR A 13 5.02 -2.84 -12.28
CA TYR A 13 4.64 -4.09 -11.64
C TYR A 13 3.69 -4.89 -12.54
N SER A 14 2.63 -4.27 -13.05
CA SER A 14 1.68 -4.92 -13.97
C SER A 14 0.97 -3.90 -14.85
N LEU A 15 0.75 -4.26 -16.12
CA LEU A 15 -0.09 -3.48 -17.04
C LEU A 15 -1.58 -3.59 -16.68
N ASP A 16 -2.00 -4.76 -16.18
CA ASP A 16 -3.38 -5.11 -15.87
C ASP A 16 -3.50 -5.53 -14.38
N PRO A 17 -3.43 -4.59 -13.43
CA PRO A 17 -3.55 -4.87 -12.01
C PRO A 17 -4.79 -5.69 -11.65
N GLY A 18 -4.58 -6.72 -10.84
CA GLY A 18 -5.56 -7.74 -10.57
C GLY A 18 -6.58 -7.41 -9.48
N PRO A 19 -7.18 -8.43 -8.85
CA PRO A 19 -8.22 -8.26 -7.84
C PRO A 19 -7.63 -7.89 -6.46
N ARG A 20 -8.47 -7.97 -5.41
CA ARG A 20 -8.07 -7.71 -4.02
C ARG A 20 -6.97 -8.66 -3.55
N TYR A 21 -7.23 -9.96 -3.68
CA TYR A 21 -6.47 -11.02 -3.03
C TYR A 21 -5.80 -11.95 -4.04
N VAL A 22 -4.67 -12.54 -3.65
CA VAL A 22 -3.91 -13.48 -4.48
C VAL A 22 -4.76 -14.68 -4.91
N ARG A 23 -5.63 -15.18 -4.02
CA ARG A 23 -6.53 -16.30 -4.36
C ARG A 23 -7.56 -15.98 -5.45
N GLN A 24 -7.80 -14.71 -5.77
CA GLN A 24 -8.80 -14.27 -6.74
C GLN A 24 -8.23 -14.10 -8.14
N GLY A 25 -6.90 -13.97 -8.27
CA GLY A 25 -6.22 -13.72 -9.54
C GLY A 25 -4.79 -13.24 -9.33
N GLU A 26 -4.04 -13.24 -10.43
CA GLU A 26 -2.67 -12.73 -10.49
C GLU A 26 -2.64 -11.21 -10.25
N ASP A 27 -1.45 -10.67 -9.95
CA ASP A 27 -1.18 -9.25 -9.80
C ASP A 27 -2.12 -8.49 -8.85
N SER A 28 -2.62 -9.17 -7.81
CA SER A 28 -3.57 -8.60 -6.84
C SER A 28 -2.99 -7.47 -5.97
N GLY A 29 -3.88 -6.71 -5.32
CA GLY A 29 -3.48 -5.64 -4.38
C GLY A 29 -2.72 -6.17 -3.17
N GLU A 30 -3.10 -7.36 -2.68
CA GLU A 30 -2.35 -8.09 -1.65
C GLU A 30 -0.91 -8.42 -2.12
N ASP A 31 -0.75 -8.87 -3.36
CA ASP A 31 0.55 -9.23 -3.94
C ASP A 31 1.45 -8.01 -4.13
N TYR A 32 0.92 -6.95 -4.74
CA TYR A 32 1.63 -5.68 -4.95
C TYR A 32 2.12 -5.09 -3.64
N TYR A 33 1.29 -5.15 -2.59
CA TYR A 33 1.65 -4.66 -1.27
C TYR A 33 2.92 -5.31 -0.73
N HIS A 34 2.94 -6.65 -0.72
CA HIS A 34 4.03 -7.41 -0.11
C HIS A 34 5.28 -7.49 -0.99
N LYS A 35 5.13 -7.47 -2.32
CA LYS A 35 6.28 -7.52 -3.24
C LYS A 35 6.95 -6.16 -3.43
N VAL A 36 6.19 -5.07 -3.38
CA VAL A 36 6.67 -3.74 -3.80
C VAL A 36 6.37 -2.69 -2.74
N LEU A 37 5.09 -2.35 -2.53
CA LEU A 37 4.71 -1.10 -1.88
C LEU A 37 5.21 -0.98 -0.43
N ASN A 38 5.13 -2.07 0.35
CA ASN A 38 5.58 -2.06 1.75
C ASN A 38 7.08 -1.72 1.87
N HIS A 39 7.92 -2.38 1.05
CA HIS A 39 9.36 -2.19 1.09
C HIS A 39 9.74 -0.80 0.60
N GLU A 40 9.21 -0.37 -0.54
CA GLU A 40 9.51 0.94 -1.13
C GLU A 40 9.09 2.10 -0.23
N PHE A 41 7.95 1.96 0.45
CA PHE A 41 7.50 2.97 1.42
C PHE A 41 8.41 3.02 2.65
N TYR A 42 8.75 1.86 3.22
CA TYR A 42 9.66 1.81 4.35
C TYR A 42 11.01 2.46 4.04
N GLU A 43 11.61 2.10 2.91
CA GLU A 43 12.91 2.62 2.48
C GLU A 43 12.88 4.14 2.23
N ALA A 44 11.82 4.65 1.59
CA ALA A 44 11.62 6.11 1.46
C ALA A 44 11.50 6.77 2.84
N LEU A 45 10.70 6.19 3.73
CA LEU A 45 10.41 6.72 5.06
C LEU A 45 11.68 6.83 5.93
N ILE A 46 12.52 5.78 5.98
CA ILE A 46 13.76 5.81 6.78
C ILE A 46 14.84 6.69 6.18
N SER A 47 14.78 6.92 4.85
CA SER A 47 15.70 7.80 4.14
C SER A 47 15.26 9.27 4.20
N GLY A 48 14.15 9.58 4.86
CA GLY A 48 13.59 10.94 4.92
C GLY A 48 13.02 11.43 3.58
N GLN A 49 12.75 10.52 2.64
CA GLN A 49 12.19 10.78 1.32
C GLN A 49 10.65 10.70 1.35
N VAL A 50 10.03 11.17 0.27
CA VAL A 50 8.61 10.90 -0.04
C VAL A 50 8.58 9.82 -1.11
N LEU A 51 7.78 8.78 -0.90
CA LEU A 51 7.46 7.81 -1.96
C LEU A 51 6.35 8.40 -2.85
N GLU A 52 6.69 8.72 -4.08
CA GLU A 52 5.74 9.03 -5.13
C GLU A 52 5.33 7.73 -5.86
N VAL A 53 4.03 7.45 -5.87
CA VAL A 53 3.45 6.27 -6.54
C VAL A 53 2.56 6.76 -7.68
N SER A 54 2.96 6.48 -8.91
CA SER A 54 2.14 6.75 -10.10
C SER A 54 1.21 5.59 -10.41
N LEU A 55 -0.07 5.91 -10.58
CA LEU A 55 -1.12 4.99 -11.01
C LEU A 55 -1.35 5.02 -12.54
N ASP A 56 -0.75 5.97 -13.24
CA ASP A 56 -0.99 6.20 -14.67
C ASP A 56 -0.37 5.11 -15.56
N GLY A 57 -0.95 4.93 -16.75
CA GLY A 57 -0.46 4.05 -17.81
C GLY A 57 -0.85 2.57 -17.69
N THR A 58 -1.53 2.16 -16.61
CA THR A 58 -2.16 0.83 -16.53
C THR A 58 -3.46 0.79 -17.33
N SER A 59 -3.99 -0.41 -17.59
CA SER A 59 -5.30 -0.57 -18.26
C SER A 59 -6.50 -0.24 -17.38
N GLY A 60 -6.27 0.04 -16.09
CA GLY A 60 -7.27 0.38 -15.09
C GLY A 60 -7.09 -0.41 -13.79
N TYR A 61 -7.84 -0.03 -12.76
CA TYR A 61 -7.80 -0.69 -11.45
C TYR A 61 -9.19 -1.13 -11.00
N ALA A 62 -9.27 -2.32 -10.41
CA ALA A 62 -10.37 -2.63 -9.51
C ALA A 62 -10.23 -1.78 -8.23
N SER A 63 -11.31 -1.17 -7.75
CA SER A 63 -11.30 -0.44 -6.48
C SER A 63 -10.76 -1.30 -5.33
N SER A 64 -11.06 -2.60 -5.34
CA SER A 64 -10.55 -3.54 -4.35
C SER A 64 -9.03 -3.75 -4.37
N PHE A 65 -8.36 -3.54 -5.52
CA PHE A 65 -6.90 -3.55 -5.60
C PHE A 65 -6.33 -2.36 -4.83
N LEU A 66 -6.83 -1.14 -5.12
CA LEU A 66 -6.38 0.10 -4.50
C LEU A 66 -6.62 0.08 -2.99
N ASP A 67 -7.82 -0.33 -2.58
CA ASP A 67 -8.20 -0.46 -1.17
C ASP A 67 -7.27 -1.43 -0.41
N GLU A 68 -6.99 -2.61 -0.97
CA GLU A 68 -6.12 -3.58 -0.30
C GLU A 68 -4.68 -3.08 -0.23
N ALA A 69 -4.10 -2.62 -1.34
CA ALA A 69 -2.70 -2.21 -1.38
C ALA A 69 -2.43 -1.01 -0.47
N PHE A 70 -3.15 0.10 -0.68
CA PHE A 70 -2.92 1.34 0.05
C PHE A 70 -3.52 1.32 1.46
N GLY A 71 -4.57 0.53 1.67
CA GLY A 71 -5.13 0.30 2.99
C GLY A 71 -4.18 -0.46 3.91
N ASN A 72 -3.54 -1.56 3.43
CA ASN A 72 -2.52 -2.27 4.22
C ASN A 72 -1.36 -1.34 4.61
N LEU A 73 -1.00 -0.39 3.74
CA LEU A 73 0.02 0.60 4.07
C LEU A 73 -0.35 1.43 5.30
N VAL A 74 -1.59 1.90 5.38
CA VAL A 74 -2.09 2.61 6.57
C VAL A 74 -2.15 1.68 7.78
N TYR A 75 -2.58 0.43 7.62
CA TYR A 75 -2.59 -0.52 8.73
C TYR A 75 -1.20 -0.70 9.34
N ASP A 76 -0.18 -0.84 8.50
CA ASP A 76 1.17 -1.17 8.94
C ASP A 76 1.97 0.05 9.40
N PHE A 77 1.71 1.24 8.87
CA PHE A 77 2.52 2.43 9.17
C PHE A 77 1.75 3.55 9.88
N SER A 78 0.43 3.43 10.08
CA SER A 78 -0.49 4.49 10.53
C SER A 78 -0.70 5.61 9.53
N LEU A 79 -1.91 6.19 9.58
CA LEU A 79 -2.33 7.25 8.67
C LEU A 79 -1.39 8.46 8.64
N ASP A 80 -0.93 8.90 9.81
CA ASP A 80 -0.07 10.07 9.96
C ASP A 80 1.24 9.91 9.19
N LYS A 81 1.91 8.77 9.37
CA LYS A 81 3.16 8.50 8.66
C LYS A 81 2.94 8.37 7.17
N VAL A 82 1.90 7.67 6.75
CA VAL A 82 1.55 7.50 5.33
C VAL A 82 1.32 8.86 4.69
N LYS A 83 0.43 9.69 5.23
CA LYS A 83 0.15 11.04 4.69
C LYS A 83 1.37 11.97 4.66
N SER A 84 2.33 11.78 5.57
CA SER A 84 3.54 12.61 5.62
C SER A 84 4.64 12.21 4.61
N SER A 85 4.54 11.02 4.02
CA SER A 85 5.64 10.36 3.29
C SER A 85 5.22 9.62 2.02
N ILE A 86 3.94 9.64 1.63
CA ILE A 86 3.47 9.17 0.33
C ILE A 86 2.90 10.32 -0.50
N SER A 87 3.06 10.25 -1.82
CA SER A 87 2.42 11.12 -2.80
C SER A 87 1.82 10.27 -3.91
N ILE A 88 0.50 10.31 -4.10
CA ILE A 88 -0.17 9.58 -5.18
C ILE A 88 -0.29 10.47 -6.41
N VAL A 89 0.15 9.95 -7.56
CA VAL A 89 0.01 10.57 -8.89
C VAL A 89 -0.98 9.74 -9.70
N SER A 90 -2.04 10.40 -10.18
CA SER A 90 -3.13 9.80 -10.94
C SER A 90 -3.73 10.90 -11.83
N GLU A 91 -3.01 11.24 -12.89
CA GLU A 91 -3.40 12.33 -13.80
C GLU A 91 -4.40 11.83 -14.87
N GLU A 92 -4.35 10.54 -15.22
CA GLU A 92 -5.26 9.94 -16.19
C GLU A 92 -6.67 9.75 -15.61
N GLU A 93 -6.77 9.28 -14.37
CA GLU A 93 -8.03 9.07 -13.63
C GLU A 93 -7.89 9.60 -12.18
N PRO A 94 -8.14 10.89 -11.93
CA PRO A 94 -7.96 11.52 -10.60
C PRO A 94 -8.78 10.90 -9.47
N GLU A 95 -9.91 10.26 -9.78
CA GLU A 95 -10.78 9.61 -8.80
C GLU A 95 -10.09 8.47 -8.04
N TRP A 96 -9.07 7.81 -8.61
CA TRP A 96 -8.33 6.77 -7.91
C TRP A 96 -7.53 7.35 -6.75
N LYS A 97 -6.93 8.51 -6.95
CA LYS A 97 -6.26 9.26 -5.89
C LYS A 97 -7.26 9.68 -4.81
N ASP A 98 -8.40 10.25 -5.21
CA ASP A 98 -9.42 10.68 -4.26
C ASP A 98 -9.96 9.51 -3.44
N MET A 99 -10.23 8.36 -4.06
CA MET A 99 -10.66 7.14 -3.37
C MET A 99 -9.61 6.65 -2.37
N ILE A 100 -8.32 6.67 -2.72
CA ILE A 100 -7.25 6.26 -1.80
C ILE A 100 -7.17 7.23 -0.62
N GLU A 101 -7.06 8.52 -0.89
CA GLU A 101 -6.74 9.53 0.13
C GLU A 101 -7.92 9.87 1.04
N ASN A 102 -9.14 9.88 0.49
CA ASN A 102 -10.35 10.31 1.19
C ASN A 102 -11.19 9.14 1.72
N GLU A 103 -11.07 7.93 1.15
CA GLU A 103 -11.82 6.76 1.60
C GLU A 103 -10.89 5.73 2.25
N SER A 104 -10.09 5.04 1.43
CA SER A 104 -9.29 3.87 1.85
C SER A 104 -8.40 4.19 3.05
N PHE A 105 -7.67 5.30 3.01
CA PHE A 105 -6.81 5.72 4.10
C PHE A 105 -7.55 5.91 5.44
N ASN A 106 -8.72 6.54 5.41
CA ASN A 106 -9.48 6.82 6.62
C ASN A 106 -10.13 5.55 7.18
N GLU A 107 -10.66 4.69 6.32
CA GLU A 107 -11.26 3.41 6.70
C GLU A 107 -10.24 2.47 7.32
N TRP A 108 -9.05 2.39 6.74
CA TRP A 108 -7.99 1.51 7.23
C TRP A 108 -7.31 2.03 8.49
N GLU A 109 -7.29 3.34 8.72
CA GLU A 109 -6.87 3.90 10.02
C GLU A 109 -7.86 3.52 11.13
N LYS A 110 -9.16 3.57 10.84
CA LYS A 110 -10.17 3.08 11.77
C LYS A 110 -9.97 1.58 12.03
N ARG A 111 -9.79 0.79 10.96
CA ARG A 111 -9.49 -0.66 11.04
C ARG A 111 -8.26 -0.94 11.91
N ARG A 112 -7.18 -0.17 11.76
CA ARG A 112 -5.94 -0.26 12.56
C ARG A 112 -6.19 0.03 14.04
N LYS A 113 -6.92 1.11 14.34
CA LYS A 113 -7.30 1.47 15.72
C LYS A 113 -8.19 0.41 16.36
N ASP A 114 -9.07 -0.20 15.58
CA ASP A 114 -9.94 -1.30 16.01
C ASP A 114 -9.18 -2.65 16.11
N GLN A 115 -7.88 -2.70 15.77
CA GLN A 115 -7.06 -3.92 15.73
C GLN A 115 -7.65 -5.03 14.84
N ARG A 116 -8.35 -4.65 13.78
CA ARG A 116 -8.94 -5.60 12.81
C ARG A 116 -7.92 -5.95 11.74
N GLU A 117 -7.19 -7.05 11.91
CA GLU A 117 -6.13 -7.45 10.98
C GLU A 117 -6.61 -7.62 9.53
N PRO A 118 -5.80 -7.20 8.53
CA PRO A 118 -6.05 -7.54 7.13
C PRO A 118 -5.98 -9.04 6.88
N GLU A 119 -6.79 -9.51 5.94
CA GLU A 119 -6.70 -10.89 5.46
C GLU A 119 -5.39 -11.09 4.68
N LYS A 120 -4.84 -12.29 4.79
CA LYS A 120 -3.76 -12.80 3.93
C LYS A 120 -4.23 -14.10 3.32
N THR A 121 -4.26 -14.19 2.01
CA THR A 121 -4.79 -15.36 1.28
C THR A 121 -3.70 -16.35 0.86
N ILE A 122 -2.44 -15.94 0.99
CA ILE A 122 -1.26 -16.80 0.91
C ILE A 122 -0.28 -16.48 2.04
N ASP A 123 0.73 -17.32 2.20
CA ASP A 123 1.86 -17.03 3.10
C ASP A 123 2.79 -16.02 2.39
N HIS A 124 3.08 -14.90 3.07
CA HIS A 124 3.98 -13.87 2.56
C HIS A 124 5.33 -13.90 3.28
N PRO A 125 6.43 -13.49 2.60
CA PRO A 125 7.69 -13.16 3.26
C PRO A 125 7.50 -12.11 4.36
N SER A 126 8.51 -11.90 5.22
CA SER A 126 8.46 -10.87 6.24
C SER A 126 8.40 -9.45 5.66
N TRP A 127 7.54 -8.60 6.24
CA TRP A 127 7.34 -7.21 5.82
C TRP A 127 7.46 -6.23 6.98
N PHE A 128 7.58 -4.94 6.67
CA PHE A 128 7.76 -3.88 7.64
C PHE A 128 6.43 -3.41 8.22
N ARG A 129 6.37 -3.24 9.53
CA ARG A 129 5.25 -2.59 10.22
C ARG A 129 5.77 -1.80 11.42
N TYR A 130 5.15 -0.67 11.67
CA TYR A 130 5.35 0.18 12.83
C TYR A 130 4.60 -0.38 14.04
N ASN A 131 5.30 -0.63 15.14
CA ASN A 131 4.71 -1.18 16.37
C ASN A 131 4.32 -0.10 17.41
N GLY A 132 4.51 1.17 17.10
CA GLY A 132 4.32 2.29 18.03
C GLY A 132 5.63 2.91 18.57
N SER A 133 6.76 2.22 18.43
CA SER A 133 8.08 2.74 18.80
C SER A 133 9.07 2.69 17.64
N GLU A 134 9.11 1.58 16.90
CA GLU A 134 10.07 1.31 15.83
C GLU A 134 9.40 0.57 14.67
N TYR A 135 10.14 0.42 13.57
CA TYR A 135 9.74 -0.41 12.43
C TYR A 135 10.43 -1.76 12.53
N LEU A 136 9.67 -2.84 12.43
CA LEU A 136 10.21 -4.20 12.46
C LEU A 136 9.84 -4.93 11.19
N GLN A 137 10.76 -5.75 10.69
CA GLN A 137 10.51 -6.69 9.60
C GLN A 137 10.26 -8.09 10.16
N ARG A 138 9.06 -8.62 9.98
CA ARG A 138 8.72 -10.01 10.36
C ARG A 138 7.47 -10.48 9.62
N ILE A 139 7.12 -11.75 9.79
CA ILE A 139 5.81 -12.27 9.37
C ILE A 139 4.81 -11.91 10.47
N TRP A 140 3.85 -11.03 10.17
CA TRP A 140 2.91 -10.53 11.18
C TRP A 140 1.60 -11.31 11.23
N ILE A 141 1.12 -11.73 10.07
CA ILE A 141 -0.19 -12.36 9.88
C ILE A 141 0.04 -13.62 9.04
N GLN A 142 -0.47 -14.75 9.50
CA GLN A 142 -0.46 -16.00 8.76
C GLN A 142 -1.61 -16.03 7.76
N LYS A 143 -1.51 -16.83 6.70
CA LYS A 143 -2.63 -16.97 5.78
C LYS A 143 -3.90 -17.43 6.49
N SER A 144 -5.03 -16.92 6.05
CA SER A 144 -6.34 -17.39 6.49
C SER A 144 -6.58 -18.82 6.03
N LYS A 145 -7.35 -19.57 6.83
CA LYS A 145 -7.70 -20.96 6.53
C LYS A 145 -8.65 -21.08 5.35
#